data_AF-A0A7V4PSD1-F1
#
_entry.id   AF-A0A7V4PSD1-F1
#
_cell.length_a   1.000
_cell.length_b   1.000
_cell.length_c   1.000
_cell.angle_alpha   90.00
_cell.angle_beta   90.00
_cell.angle_gamma   90.00
#
_symmetry.space_group_name_H-M   'P 1'
#
loop_
_entity.id
_entity.type
_entity.pdbx_description
1 polymer ?
#
loop_
_entity_poly.entity_id
_entity_poly.type
_entity_poly.pdbx_seq_one_letter_code
_entity_poly.pdbx_strand_id
1 'polypeptide(L)'
;MKFRPQTLFAVAILVFFVVFVYQATEWRLQARLYPWAIGIPMLVLALLQILFDLTGKTARKNTGAAPADFQFGQSMDSSMAVRRTLNIFSWIFGFLIAIWLVGFSIAVPALVFFYLKFQAGEKWWLSVVLTVGAWFAFWGLFTWLLNLPFPEGELLVWLGLI
;
A
#
# COMPACT_ATOMS: atom_id res chain seq x y z
N MET A 1 15.20 -14.41 -30.44
CA MET A 1 14.85 -13.67 -29.20
C MET A 1 13.93 -14.56 -28.37
N LYS A 2 14.38 -15.10 -27.22
CA LYS A 2 13.53 -15.96 -26.37
C LYS A 2 12.68 -15.04 -25.49
N PHE A 3 11.40 -14.86 -25.83
CA PHE A 3 10.45 -14.13 -25.00
C PHE A 3 10.31 -14.84 -23.66
N ARG A 4 10.81 -14.23 -22.59
CA ARG A 4 10.61 -14.74 -21.23
C ARG A 4 9.17 -14.41 -20.81
N PRO A 5 8.43 -15.35 -20.18
CA PRO A 5 7.06 -15.11 -19.68
C PRO A 5 6.97 -13.87 -18.77
N GLN A 6 8.06 -13.58 -18.06
CA GLN A 6 8.23 -12.41 -17.21
C GLN A 6 8.10 -11.09 -17.99
N THR A 7 8.63 -11.02 -19.21
CA THR A 7 8.55 -9.83 -20.07
C THR A 7 7.12 -9.60 -20.55
N LEU A 8 6.38 -10.67 -20.87
CA LEU A 8 4.99 -10.58 -21.29
C LEU A 8 4.08 -10.07 -20.16
N PHE A 9 4.29 -10.58 -18.94
CA PHE A 9 3.57 -10.12 -17.75
C PHE A 9 3.89 -8.66 -17.42
N ALA A 10 5.16 -8.26 -17.49
CA ALA A 10 5.56 -6.88 -17.27
C ALA A 10 4.93 -5.92 -18.30
N VAL A 11 4.87 -6.32 -19.58
CA VAL A 11 4.20 -5.53 -20.63
C VAL A 11 2.69 -5.45 -20.39
N ALA A 12 2.03 -6.53 -19.97
CA ALA A 12 0.61 -6.52 -19.64
C ALA A 12 0.30 -5.57 -18.47
N ILE A 13 1.11 -5.62 -17.40
CA ILE A 13 1.01 -4.68 -16.27
C ILE A 13 1.25 -3.25 -16.73
N LEU A 14 2.27 -3.01 -17.55
CA LEU A 14 2.57 -1.69 -18.10
C LEU A 14 1.38 -1.12 -18.86
N VAL A 15 0.78 -1.91 -19.76
CA VAL A 15 -0.42 -1.50 -20.52
C VAL A 15 -1.58 -1.22 -19.58
N PHE A 16 -1.82 -2.08 -18.58
CA PHE A 16 -2.87 -1.85 -17.58
C PHE A 16 -2.68 -0.51 -16.86
N PHE A 17 -1.48 -0.21 -16.35
CA PHE A 17 -1.21 1.04 -15.65
C PHE A 17 -1.29 2.26 -16.57
N VAL A 18 -0.83 2.15 -17.82
CA VAL A 18 -0.94 3.23 -18.81
C VAL A 18 -2.41 3.56 -19.09
N VAL A 19 -3.25 2.53 -19.33
CA VAL A 19 -4.69 2.71 -19.55
C VAL A 19 -5.36 3.27 -18.29
N PHE A 20 -4.99 2.77 -17.11
CA PHE A 20 -5.54 3.22 -15.84
C PHE A 20 -5.21 4.69 -15.54
N VAL A 21 -3.96 5.10 -15.76
CA VAL A 21 -3.52 6.50 -15.59
C VAL A 21 -4.16 7.40 -16.65
N TYR A 22 -4.31 6.93 -17.89
CA TYR A 22 -5.00 7.66 -18.95
C TYR A 22 -6.47 7.89 -18.58
N GLN A 23 -7.21 6.87 -18.16
CA GLN A 23 -8.62 7.04 -17.75
C GLN A 23 -8.77 7.93 -16.51
N ALA A 24 -7.81 7.89 -15.58
CA ALA A 24 -7.80 8.79 -14.44
C ALA A 24 -7.71 10.29 -14.84
N THR A 25 -7.26 10.61 -16.06
CA THR A 25 -7.20 11.99 -16.56
C THR A 25 -8.57 12.62 -16.87
N GLU A 26 -9.67 11.86 -16.83
CA GLU A 26 -11.02 12.41 -16.93
C GLU A 26 -11.70 12.59 -15.57
N TRP A 27 -11.09 12.03 -14.51
CA TRP A 27 -11.69 12.08 -13.18
C TRP A 27 -11.50 13.45 -12.54
N ARG A 28 -12.43 13.83 -11.64
CA ARG A 28 -12.27 15.00 -10.75
C ARG A 28 -10.91 14.93 -10.08
N LEU A 29 -10.26 16.08 -9.88
CA LEU A 29 -8.88 16.19 -9.39
C LEU A 29 -8.60 15.26 -8.18
N GLN A 30 -9.53 15.21 -7.22
CA GLN A 30 -9.51 14.34 -6.04
C GLN A 30 -9.42 12.83 -6.38
N ALA A 31 -10.17 12.36 -7.37
CA ALA A 31 -10.18 10.96 -7.80
C ALA A 31 -8.97 10.63 -8.69
N ARG A 32 -8.43 11.61 -9.43
CA ARG A 32 -7.22 11.44 -10.26
C ARG A 32 -5.94 11.28 -9.45
N LEU A 33 -5.89 11.91 -8.27
CA LEU A 33 -4.69 11.91 -7.44
C LEU A 33 -4.34 10.52 -6.89
N TYR A 34 -5.32 9.65 -6.64
CA TYR A 34 -5.08 8.27 -6.19
C TYR A 34 -4.30 7.43 -7.23
N PRO A 35 -4.78 7.31 -8.49
CA PRO A 35 -4.03 6.67 -9.57
C PRO A 35 -2.67 7.31 -9.84
N TRP A 36 -2.54 8.63 -9.70
CA TRP A 36 -1.28 9.32 -9.97
C TRP A 36 -0.24 9.11 -8.88
N ALA A 37 -0.63 9.22 -7.60
CA ALA A 37 0.28 9.05 -6.46
C ALA A 37 0.87 7.64 -6.40
N ILE A 38 0.13 6.63 -6.85
CA ILE A 38 0.59 5.22 -6.88
C ILE A 38 1.17 4.85 -8.24
N GLY A 39 0.49 5.23 -9.33
CA GLY A 39 0.83 4.84 -10.69
C GLY A 39 2.11 5.52 -11.19
N ILE A 40 2.37 6.79 -10.87
CA ILE A 40 3.58 7.48 -11.34
C ILE A 40 4.84 6.85 -10.74
N PRO A 41 4.98 6.65 -9.41
CA PRO A 41 6.14 5.97 -8.86
C PRO A 41 6.30 4.54 -9.41
N MET A 42 5.19 3.82 -9.58
CA MET A 42 5.24 2.45 -10.11
C MET A 42 5.69 2.41 -11.58
N LEU A 43 5.25 3.35 -12.41
CA LEU A 43 5.71 3.51 -13.78
C LEU A 43 7.20 3.87 -13.83
N VAL A 44 7.67 4.77 -12.96
CA VAL A 44 9.09 5.11 -12.85
C VAL A 44 9.91 3.87 -12.49
N LEU A 45 9.50 3.10 -11.48
CA LEU A 45 10.19 1.88 -11.08
C LEU A 45 10.18 0.80 -12.18
N ALA A 46 9.06 0.63 -12.87
CA ALA A 46 8.96 -0.31 -13.99
C ALA A 46 9.88 0.08 -15.16
N LEU A 47 9.95 1.38 -15.49
CA LEU A 47 10.86 1.90 -16.51
C LEU A 47 12.33 1.70 -16.11
N LEU A 48 12.68 1.97 -14.85
CA LEU A 48 14.02 1.72 -14.32
C LEU A 48 14.39 0.22 -14.39
N GLN A 49 13.44 -0.66 -14.06
CA GLN A 49 13.65 -2.11 -14.15
C GLN A 49 13.92 -2.55 -15.58
N ILE A 50 13.16 -2.05 -16.55
CA ILE A 50 13.37 -2.33 -17.98
C ILE A 50 14.74 -1.81 -18.44
N LEU A 51 15.13 -0.60 -18.01
CA LEU A 51 16.42 -0.01 -18.35
C LEU A 51 17.61 -0.82 -17.78
N PHE A 52 17.49 -1.32 -16.55
CA PHE A 52 18.50 -2.18 -15.94
C PHE A 52 18.59 -3.56 -16.60
N ASP A 53 17.46 -4.14 -17.00
CA ASP A 53 17.41 -5.42 -17.71
C ASP A 53 18.04 -5.32 -19.12
N LEU A 54 17.81 -4.20 -19.83
CA LEU A 54 18.39 -3.92 -21.15
C LEU A 54 19.90 -3.61 -21.11
N THR A 55 20.40 -2.98 -20.04
CA THR A 55 21.83 -2.65 -19.90
C THR A 55 22.68 -3.82 -19.37
N GLY A 56 22.09 -5.00 -19.16
CA GLY A 56 22.80 -6.22 -18.76
C GLY A 56 23.41 -6.16 -17.36
N LYS A 57 23.21 -5.07 -16.60
CA LYS A 57 23.68 -4.92 -15.22
C LYS A 57 22.91 -5.81 -14.23
N THR A 58 21.86 -6.49 -14.69
CA THR A 58 21.09 -7.49 -13.93
C THR A 58 21.60 -8.92 -14.11
N ALA A 59 22.77 -9.14 -14.72
CA ALA A 59 23.49 -10.40 -14.57
C ALA A 59 24.03 -10.48 -13.12
N ARG A 60 23.22 -11.09 -12.24
CA ARG A 60 23.53 -11.57 -10.87
C ARG A 60 22.84 -10.79 -9.74
N LYS A 61 21.53 -11.03 -9.60
CA LYS A 61 20.95 -11.56 -8.35
C LYS A 61 19.63 -12.28 -8.63
N ASN A 62 19.75 -13.41 -9.32
CA ASN A 62 18.73 -14.45 -9.31
C ASN A 62 18.87 -15.26 -7.99
N THR A 63 18.74 -14.57 -6.85
CA THR A 63 18.43 -15.22 -5.57
C THR A 63 17.05 -14.76 -5.16
N GLY A 64 16.06 -15.58 -5.51
CA GLY A 64 14.82 -15.69 -4.76
C GLY A 64 13.81 -14.56 -4.90
N ALA A 65 14.06 -13.46 -5.62
CA ALA A 65 13.08 -12.39 -5.81
C ALA A 65 11.96 -12.78 -6.80
N ALA A 66 11.16 -13.79 -6.44
CA ALA A 66 9.74 -13.73 -6.73
C ALA A 66 9.22 -12.35 -6.24
N PRO A 67 8.23 -11.73 -6.92
CA PRO A 67 7.51 -10.60 -6.34
C PRO A 67 7.16 -11.00 -4.90
N ALA A 68 7.24 -10.07 -3.96
CA ALA A 68 7.15 -10.36 -2.52
C ALA A 68 5.95 -11.26 -2.13
N ASP A 69 4.95 -11.37 -3.00
CA ASP A 69 3.80 -12.28 -2.91
C ASP A 69 4.09 -13.78 -3.14
N PHE A 70 5.10 -14.17 -3.91
CA PHE A 70 5.32 -15.59 -4.29
C PHE A 70 6.42 -16.30 -3.47
N GLN A 71 7.15 -15.60 -2.60
CA GLN A 71 8.16 -16.22 -1.72
C GLN A 71 7.55 -16.91 -0.49
N PHE A 72 6.26 -16.68 -0.20
CA PHE A 72 5.57 -17.35 0.91
C PHE A 72 5.29 -18.84 0.67
N GLY A 73 5.42 -19.32 -0.56
CA GLY A 73 4.90 -20.63 -0.96
C GLY A 73 5.82 -21.84 -0.79
N GLN A 74 7.12 -21.70 -0.51
CA GLN A 74 8.06 -22.83 -0.69
C GLN A 74 8.74 -23.41 0.56
N SER A 75 8.41 -23.00 1.79
CA SER A 75 8.95 -23.71 2.97
C SER A 75 8.23 -23.43 4.30
N MET A 76 7.01 -22.89 4.27
CA MET A 76 6.28 -22.64 5.52
C MET A 76 5.41 -23.85 5.86
N ASP A 77 5.62 -24.42 7.05
CA ASP A 77 4.69 -25.35 7.68
C ASP A 77 3.26 -24.81 7.55
N SER A 78 2.33 -25.62 7.04
CA SER A 78 1.03 -25.13 6.55
C SER A 78 0.25 -24.40 7.65
N SER A 79 0.45 -24.80 8.91
CA SER A 79 -0.14 -24.17 10.09
C SER A 79 0.37 -22.74 10.33
N MET A 80 1.66 -22.47 10.11
CA MET A 80 2.23 -21.12 10.23
C MET A 80 1.77 -20.19 9.12
N ALA A 81 1.59 -20.72 7.90
CA ALA A 81 1.05 -19.96 6.78
C ALA A 81 -0.39 -19.51 7.08
N VAL A 82 -1.25 -20.41 7.56
CA VAL A 82 -2.65 -20.08 7.90
C VAL A 82 -2.72 -19.02 9.01
N ARG A 83 -1.91 -19.12 10.06
CA ARG A 83 -1.87 -18.11 11.14
C ARG A 83 -1.47 -16.73 10.63
N ARG A 84 -0.46 -16.64 9.76
CA ARG A 84 -0.05 -15.36 9.16
C ARG A 84 -1.13 -14.78 8.27
N THR A 85 -1.78 -15.61 7.47
CA THR A 85 -2.91 -15.21 6.63
C THR A 85 -4.05 -14.66 7.49
N LEU A 86 -4.48 -15.39 8.52
CA LEU A 86 -5.53 -14.93 9.44
C LEU A 86 -5.15 -13.62 10.15
N ASN A 87 -3.88 -13.46 10.51
CA ASN A 87 -3.39 -12.22 11.11
C ASN A 87 -3.50 -11.04 10.14
N ILE A 88 -3.08 -11.21 8.88
CA ILE A 88 -3.22 -10.17 7.84
C ILE A 88 -4.69 -9.83 7.61
N PHE A 89 -5.56 -10.83 7.47
CA PHE A 89 -7.00 -10.62 7.32
C PHE A 89 -7.59 -9.89 8.53
N SER A 90 -7.17 -10.24 9.75
CA SER A 90 -7.61 -9.57 10.98
C SER A 90 -7.22 -8.08 10.99
N TRP A 91 -6.01 -7.74 10.55
CA TRP A 91 -5.58 -6.35 10.40
C TRP A 91 -6.39 -5.60 9.34
N ILE A 92 -6.66 -6.23 8.19
CA ILE A 92 -7.47 -5.63 7.12
C ILE A 92 -8.89 -5.36 7.63
N PHE A 93 -9.58 -6.39 8.12
CA PHE A 93 -10.96 -6.24 8.61
C PHE A 93 -11.04 -5.32 9.82
N GLY A 94 -10.10 -5.42 10.76
CA GLY A 94 -10.01 -4.51 11.91
C GLY A 94 -9.83 -3.05 11.47
N PHE A 95 -9.02 -2.80 10.44
CA PHE A 95 -8.86 -1.46 9.89
C PHE A 95 -10.12 -0.94 9.21
N LEU A 96 -10.81 -1.77 8.41
CA LEU A 96 -12.08 -1.39 7.79
C LEU A 96 -13.13 -1.02 8.84
N ILE A 97 -13.26 -1.84 9.89
CA ILE A 97 -14.17 -1.57 11.01
C ILE A 97 -13.77 -0.28 11.73
N ALA A 98 -12.47 -0.07 11.99
CA ALA A 98 -11.99 1.15 12.62
C ALA A 98 -12.31 2.40 11.79
N ILE A 99 -12.08 2.36 10.46
CA ILE A 99 -12.45 3.47 9.57
C ILE A 99 -13.94 3.74 9.65
N TRP A 100 -14.77 2.70 9.60
CA TRP A 100 -16.23 2.85 9.66
C TRP A 100 -16.70 3.49 10.97
N LEU A 101 -16.08 3.09 12.08
CA LEU A 101 -16.44 3.58 13.41
C LEU A 101 -15.92 4.99 13.70
N VAL A 102 -14.62 5.23 13.54
CA VAL A 102 -13.95 6.47 13.99
C VAL A 102 -13.51 7.38 12.85
N GLY A 103 -13.76 7.01 11.60
CA GLY A 103 -13.35 7.76 10.43
C GLY A 103 -11.88 7.53 10.05
N PHE A 104 -11.54 7.91 8.83
CA PHE A 104 -10.21 7.66 8.25
C PHE A 104 -9.09 8.39 9.01
N SER A 105 -9.37 9.62 9.44
CA SER A 105 -8.46 10.45 10.23
C SER A 105 -8.03 9.76 11.53
N ILE A 106 -8.92 9.12 12.28
CA ILE A 106 -8.48 8.49 13.54
C ILE A 106 -7.97 7.06 13.30
N ALA A 107 -8.58 6.34 12.35
CA ALA A 107 -8.25 4.95 12.09
C ALA A 107 -6.82 4.76 11.58
N VAL A 108 -6.31 5.63 10.69
CA VAL A 108 -4.96 5.51 10.12
C VAL A 108 -3.85 5.59 11.19
N PRO A 109 -3.73 6.65 12.00
CA PRO A 109 -2.69 6.74 13.03
C PRO A 109 -2.88 5.66 14.11
N ALA A 110 -4.11 5.32 14.45
CA ALA A 110 -4.39 4.21 15.35
C ALA A 110 -3.84 2.90 14.78
N LEU A 111 -4.13 2.57 13.52
CA LEU A 111 -3.60 1.37 12.87
C LEU A 111 -2.08 1.33 12.90
N VAL A 112 -1.42 2.43 12.52
CA VAL A 112 0.05 2.51 12.55
C VAL A 112 0.58 2.26 13.95
N PHE A 113 -0.03 2.88 14.97
CA PHE A 113 0.37 2.70 16.35
C PHE A 113 0.20 1.26 16.83
N PHE A 114 -1.00 0.70 16.64
CA PHE A 114 -1.33 -0.67 17.03
C PHE A 114 -0.45 -1.67 16.29
N TYR A 115 -0.20 -1.46 15.00
CA TYR A 115 0.67 -2.32 14.21
C TYR A 115 2.11 -2.28 14.74
N LEU A 116 2.68 -1.10 14.95
CA LEU A 116 4.03 -0.97 15.50
C LEU A 116 4.13 -1.58 16.90
N LYS A 117 3.10 -1.40 17.72
CA LYS A 117 3.11 -1.86 19.10
C LYS A 117 2.92 -3.36 19.24
N PHE A 118 1.95 -3.94 18.54
CA PHE A 118 1.55 -5.34 18.71
C PHE A 118 2.13 -6.27 17.66
N GLN A 119 2.28 -5.81 16.41
CA GLN A 119 2.80 -6.64 15.33
C GLN A 119 4.32 -6.54 15.19
N ALA A 120 4.86 -5.32 15.25
CA ALA A 120 6.31 -5.10 15.12
C ALA A 120 7.04 -5.23 16.48
N GLY A 121 6.32 -5.13 17.60
CA GLY A 121 6.90 -5.26 18.94
C GLY A 121 7.81 -4.09 19.34
N GLU A 122 7.61 -2.92 18.73
CA GLU A 122 8.47 -1.76 18.93
C GLU A 122 8.32 -1.15 20.34
N LYS A 123 9.37 -0.44 20.76
CA LYS A 123 9.36 0.31 22.03
C LYS A 123 8.35 1.45 21.94
N TRP A 124 7.64 1.72 23.04
CA TRP A 124 6.57 2.72 23.12
C TRP A 124 6.95 4.08 22.52
N TRP A 125 8.16 4.58 22.80
CA TRP A 125 8.67 5.82 22.24
C TRP A 125 8.74 5.79 20.70
N LEU A 126 9.32 4.73 20.13
CA LEU A 126 9.42 4.54 18.68
C LEU A 126 8.04 4.45 18.04
N SER A 127 7.12 3.69 18.65
CA SER A 127 5.73 3.60 18.16
C SER A 127 5.07 4.97 18.12
N VAL A 128 5.17 5.77 19.20
CA VAL A 128 4.57 7.11 19.25
C VAL A 128 5.22 8.05 18.23
N VAL A 129 6.55 8.12 18.18
CA VAL A 129 7.25 9.04 17.26
C VAL A 129 6.94 8.70 15.79
N LEU A 130 6.96 7.42 15.42
CA LEU A 130 6.65 6.98 14.07
C LEU A 130 5.17 7.19 13.73
N THR A 131 4.25 6.94 14.67
CA THR A 131 2.83 7.24 14.47
C THR A 131 2.60 8.73 14.27
N VAL A 132 3.21 9.60 15.08
CA VAL A 132 3.09 11.06 14.94
C VAL A 132 3.68 11.51 13.61
N GLY A 133 4.85 10.99 13.23
CA GLY A 133 5.44 11.27 11.91
C GLY A 133 4.55 10.84 10.75
N ALA A 134 4.01 9.61 10.82
CA ALA A 134 3.07 9.09 9.83
C ALA A 134 1.79 9.92 9.78
N TRP A 135 1.29 10.37 10.93
CA TRP A 135 0.14 11.26 11.04
C TRP A 135 0.37 12.60 10.35
N PHE A 136 1.50 13.25 10.60
CA PHE A 136 1.85 14.50 9.91
C PHE A 136 2.02 14.32 8.41
N ALA A 137 2.66 13.22 7.98
CA ALA A 137 2.80 12.91 6.56
C ALA A 137 1.42 12.67 5.91
N PHE A 138 0.54 11.94 6.61
CA PHE A 138 -0.83 11.70 6.20
C PHE A 138 -1.62 13.01 6.06
N TRP A 139 -1.56 13.87 7.08
CA TRP A 139 -2.23 15.16 7.07
C TRP A 139 -1.70 16.08 5.96
N GLY A 140 -0.37 16.18 5.79
CA GLY A 140 0.23 16.97 4.73
C GLY A 140 -0.13 16.45 3.33
N LEU A 141 -0.18 15.14 3.16
CA LEU A 141 -0.61 14.55 1.90
C LEU A 141 -2.10 14.80 1.67
N PHE A 142 -2.98 14.37 2.57
CA PHE A 142 -4.40 14.32 2.26
C PHE A 142 -5.16 15.62 2.49
N THR A 143 -4.75 16.42 3.47
CA THR A 143 -5.38 17.72 3.75
C THR A 143 -4.77 18.80 2.87
N TRP A 144 -3.43 18.92 2.84
CA TRP A 144 -2.79 20.01 2.11
C TRP A 144 -2.61 19.73 0.61
N LEU A 145 -2.13 18.54 0.22
CA LEU A 145 -1.93 18.23 -1.19
C LEU A 145 -3.21 17.79 -1.90
N LEU A 146 -4.07 17.02 -1.23
CA LEU A 146 -5.22 16.37 -1.87
C LEU A 146 -6.59 17.03 -1.59
N ASN A 147 -6.72 17.89 -0.57
CA ASN A 147 -7.98 18.54 -0.15
C ASN A 147 -9.19 17.58 -0.21
N LEU A 148 -9.04 16.40 0.37
CA LEU A 148 -10.07 15.36 0.35
C LEU A 148 -11.01 15.51 1.56
N PRO A 149 -12.32 15.67 1.35
CA PRO A 149 -13.29 15.54 2.42
C PRO A 149 -13.41 14.06 2.77
N PHE A 150 -12.84 13.66 3.90
CA PHE A 150 -13.02 12.30 4.39
C PHE A 150 -14.39 12.17 5.06
N PRO A 151 -15.10 11.05 4.84
CA PRO A 151 -16.28 10.75 5.61
C PRO A 151 -15.92 10.59 7.08
N GLU A 152 -16.81 11.10 7.94
CA GLU A 152 -16.69 11.01 9.38
C GLU A 152 -17.04 9.59 9.86
N GLY A 153 -16.63 9.26 11.08
CA GLY A 153 -16.96 7.96 11.67
C GLY A 153 -18.42 7.90 12.09
N GLU A 154 -19.13 6.84 11.70
CA GLU A 154 -20.56 6.63 12.03
C GLU A 154 -20.80 6.63 13.54
N LEU A 155 -19.81 6.20 14.33
CA LEU A 155 -19.92 6.16 15.79
C LEU A 155 -19.99 7.59 16.38
N LEU A 156 -19.31 8.56 15.76
CA LEU A 156 -19.39 9.96 16.19
C LEU A 156 -20.72 10.61 15.82
N VAL A 157 -21.26 10.25 14.65
CA VAL A 157 -22.61 10.65 14.19
C VAL A 157 -23.68 10.10 15.12
N TRP A 158 -23.61 8.81 15.47
CA TRP A 158 -24.58 8.16 16.38
C TRP A 158 -24.54 8.73 17.80
N LEU A 159 -23.37 9.21 18.25
CA LEU A 159 -23.22 9.87 19.55
C LEU A 159 -23.61 11.35 19.51
N GLY A 160 -23.97 11.91 18.35
CA GLY A 160 -24.35 13.32 18.18
C GLY A 160 -23.20 14.29 18.48
N LEU A 161 -21.95 13.84 18.32
CA LEU A 161 -20.75 14.67 18.55
C LEU A 161 -20.40 15.51 17.32
N ILE A 162 -21.02 15.23 16.17
CA ILE A 162 -20.86 15.91 14.88
C ILE A 162 -22.19 15.87 14.13
#